data_AF-A0A524MRF0-F1
#
_entry.id   AF-A0A524MRF0-F1
#
_cell.length_a   1.000
_cell.length_b   1.000
_cell.length_c   1.000
_cell.angle_alpha   90.00
_cell.angle_beta   90.00
_cell.angle_gamma   90.00
#
_symmetry.space_group_name_H-M   'P 1'
#
loop_
_entity.id
_entity.type
_entity.pdbx_description
1 polymer ?
#
loop_
_entity_poly.entity_id
_entity_poly.type
_entity_poly.pdbx_seq_one_letter_code
_entity_poly.pdbx_strand_id
1 'polypeptide(L)'
;MRRSSTVRSAVAQGGPVTTTDVTSGSELIGGRFQIRGLLASGGEAEVHLARDLELDLDVVVKTRRIVDDDDLVRLRREAGMLMRIVAHSGLPTVRSDLVDGTRYYMISDHVAGNDLRTIVNAQDSTGLDLATVLGLIDQIADTLDHLHAHQPAIVHGDVKPENVIVTGDGRAVLVDFGAAMRVGDERERLGTPGFSAPEVLAGEALSPAADVYSLAALTVFLLTGIIPKLGAAWPDALAQGDLVRLERVVRRGLTWDPLGRPWRASEYARRLREAAEMDV
;
A
#
# COMPACT_ATOMS: atom_id res chain seq x y z
N MET A 1 -11.24 42.13 48.53
CA MET A 1 -12.52 42.82 48.23
C MET A 1 -12.52 43.22 46.76
N ARG A 2 -13.03 42.37 45.87
CA ARG A 2 -13.40 42.68 44.47
C ARG A 2 -14.36 41.57 44.00
N ARG A 3 -15.45 41.99 43.38
CA ARG A 3 -16.73 41.28 43.24
C ARG A 3 -16.68 40.22 42.12
N SER A 4 -17.24 39.05 42.39
CA SER A 4 -17.64 38.04 41.40
C SER A 4 -18.72 38.58 40.47
N SER A 5 -18.54 38.35 39.17
CA SER A 5 -19.57 38.52 38.14
C SER A 5 -19.95 37.16 37.56
N THR A 6 -21.15 36.71 37.90
CA THR A 6 -21.90 35.63 37.25
C THR A 6 -22.29 36.06 35.83
N VAL A 7 -22.08 35.21 34.83
CA VAL A 7 -22.78 35.32 33.53
C VAL A 7 -23.56 34.02 33.30
N ARG A 8 -24.86 34.22 33.06
CA ARG A 8 -25.90 33.21 32.90
C ARG A 8 -25.89 32.59 31.49
N SER A 9 -26.32 31.33 31.49
CA SER A 9 -26.90 30.52 30.42
C SER A 9 -27.62 31.28 29.29
N ALA A 10 -27.38 30.84 28.06
CA ALA A 10 -28.33 30.95 26.96
C ALA A 10 -28.33 29.62 26.18
N VAL A 11 -29.44 28.89 26.32
CA VAL A 11 -29.82 27.71 25.53
C VAL A 11 -30.34 28.19 24.18
N ALA A 12 -29.71 27.77 23.08
CA ALA A 12 -30.22 28.00 21.73
C ALA A 12 -31.06 26.79 21.30
N GLN A 13 -32.32 27.08 20.99
CA GLN A 13 -33.35 26.14 20.57
C GLN A 13 -33.16 25.72 19.09
N GLY A 14 -33.50 24.47 18.80
CA GLY A 14 -33.40 23.86 17.48
C GLY A 14 -34.37 24.41 16.45
N GLY A 15 -33.86 24.60 15.23
CA GLY A 15 -34.64 24.65 13.99
C GLY A 15 -34.74 23.25 13.37
N PRO A 16 -35.77 22.98 12.55
CA PRO A 16 -36.07 21.64 12.08
C PRO A 16 -34.99 21.17 11.11
N VAL A 17 -34.23 20.15 11.51
CA VAL A 17 -33.45 19.36 10.57
C VAL A 17 -34.47 18.61 9.73
N THR A 18 -34.59 18.97 8.46
CA THR A 18 -35.30 18.19 7.47
C THR A 18 -34.65 16.80 7.47
N THR A 19 -35.29 15.85 8.14
CA THR A 19 -34.99 14.43 8.06
C THR A 19 -35.31 14.03 6.63
N THR A 20 -34.32 14.18 5.73
CA THR A 20 -34.22 13.31 4.57
C THR A 20 -34.00 11.93 5.13
N ASP A 21 -35.11 11.19 5.19
CA ASP A 21 -35.20 9.78 5.43
C ASP A 21 -34.40 9.08 4.33
N VAL A 22 -33.09 8.93 4.55
CA VAL A 22 -32.23 8.08 3.73
C VAL A 22 -32.30 6.70 4.34
N THR A 23 -33.34 5.96 4.00
CA THR A 23 -33.27 4.50 3.91
C THR A 23 -32.24 4.14 2.82
N SER A 24 -30.95 4.34 3.09
CA SER A 24 -29.90 3.70 2.30
C SER A 24 -29.81 2.27 2.81
N GLY A 25 -30.54 1.37 2.16
CA GLY A 25 -30.17 -0.03 2.18
C GLY A 25 -28.72 -0.10 1.69
N SER A 26 -27.78 -0.29 2.62
CA SER A 26 -26.38 -0.56 2.30
C SER A 26 -26.35 -1.66 1.24
N GLU A 27 -25.69 -1.41 0.11
CA GLU A 27 -25.52 -2.40 -0.95
C GLU A 27 -24.97 -3.71 -0.35
N LEU A 28 -25.62 -4.83 -0.67
CA LEU A 28 -25.28 -6.14 -0.16
C LEU A 28 -24.75 -7.00 -1.32
N ILE A 29 -23.45 -7.26 -1.31
CA ILE A 29 -22.79 -8.03 -2.36
C ILE A 29 -22.85 -9.51 -2.01
N GLY A 30 -23.33 -10.33 -2.96
CA GLY A 30 -23.42 -11.78 -2.80
C GLY A 30 -24.28 -12.23 -1.61
N GLY A 31 -25.19 -11.39 -1.13
CA GLY A 31 -26.01 -11.67 0.06
C GLY A 31 -25.26 -11.68 1.39
N ARG A 32 -23.96 -11.34 1.41
CA ARG A 32 -23.08 -11.51 2.57
C ARG A 32 -22.30 -10.26 2.96
N PHE A 33 -21.82 -9.49 2.00
CA PHE A 33 -20.91 -8.37 2.25
C PHE A 33 -21.67 -7.06 2.20
N GLN A 34 -21.91 -6.46 3.37
CA GLN A 34 -22.63 -5.21 3.51
C GLN A 34 -21.67 -4.03 3.32
N ILE A 35 -21.80 -3.29 2.22
CA ILE A 35 -20.94 -2.13 1.94
C ILE A 35 -21.16 -1.04 3.00
N ARG A 36 -20.05 -0.54 3.56
CA ARG A 36 -20.02 0.53 4.57
C ARG A 36 -19.55 1.86 4.00
N GLY A 37 -18.66 1.82 3.00
CA GLY A 37 -18.14 3.03 2.36
C GLY A 37 -17.10 2.73 1.30
N LEU A 38 -16.84 3.71 0.45
CA LEU A 38 -15.77 3.69 -0.55
C LEU A 38 -14.45 4.06 0.13
N LEU A 39 -13.43 3.22 -0.03
CA LEU A 39 -12.06 3.48 0.42
C LEU A 39 -11.24 4.13 -0.69
N ALA A 40 -11.37 3.63 -1.92
CA ALA A 40 -10.68 4.16 -3.09
C ALA A 40 -11.45 3.89 -4.38
N SER A 41 -11.35 4.80 -5.34
CA SER A 41 -11.84 4.63 -6.71
C SER A 41 -10.78 5.10 -7.70
N GLY A 42 -10.38 4.24 -8.65
CA GLY A 42 -9.40 4.62 -9.67
C GLY A 42 -9.07 3.48 -10.65
N GLY A 43 -8.75 3.85 -11.90
CA GLY A 43 -8.48 2.88 -12.97
C GLY A 43 -9.71 2.03 -13.30
N GLU A 44 -9.55 0.71 -13.22
CA GLU A 44 -10.59 -0.29 -13.53
C GLU A 44 -11.29 -0.89 -12.29
N ALA A 45 -10.97 -0.39 -11.08
CA ALA A 45 -11.45 -0.99 -9.84
C ALA A 45 -11.97 0.03 -8.82
N GLU A 46 -12.93 -0.42 -8.01
CA GLU A 46 -13.42 0.29 -6.82
C GLU A 46 -13.13 -0.57 -5.60
N VAL A 47 -12.69 0.07 -4.51
CA VAL A 47 -12.33 -0.59 -3.26
C VAL A 47 -13.23 -0.08 -2.16
N HIS A 48 -13.98 -0.98 -1.53
CA HIS A 48 -14.95 -0.64 -0.49
C HIS A 48 -14.57 -1.29 0.84
N LEU A 49 -14.90 -0.61 1.94
CA LEU A 49 -15.01 -1.23 3.25
C LEU A 49 -16.38 -1.90 3.33
N ALA A 50 -16.43 -3.14 3.79
CA ALA A 50 -17.67 -3.86 4.00
C ALA A 50 -17.64 -4.65 5.31
N ARG A 51 -18.82 -5.00 5.82
CA ARG A 51 -18.99 -5.98 6.90
C ARG A 51 -19.32 -7.33 6.30
N ASP A 52 -18.53 -8.35 6.60
CA ASP A 52 -18.91 -9.74 6.36
C ASP A 52 -19.96 -10.15 7.40
N LEU A 53 -21.21 -10.35 6.97
CA LEU A 53 -22.33 -10.65 7.88
C LEU A 53 -22.30 -12.08 8.43
N GLU A 54 -21.56 -13.00 7.82
CA GLU A 54 -21.42 -14.37 8.33
C GLU A 54 -20.35 -14.46 9.42
N LEU A 55 -19.21 -13.80 9.19
CA LEU A 55 -18.06 -13.84 10.10
C LEU A 55 -18.06 -12.69 11.12
N ASP A 56 -18.94 -11.72 10.94
CA ASP A 56 -19.04 -10.50 11.74
C ASP A 56 -17.67 -9.79 11.87
N LEU A 57 -17.01 -9.54 10.74
CA LEU A 57 -15.73 -8.85 10.66
C LEU A 57 -15.68 -7.89 9.47
N ASP A 58 -14.83 -6.88 9.59
CA ASP A 58 -14.62 -5.89 8.53
C ASP A 58 -13.69 -6.46 7.46
N VAL A 59 -14.08 -6.28 6.20
CA VAL A 59 -13.35 -6.73 5.02
C VAL A 59 -13.20 -5.61 4.01
N VAL A 60 -12.22 -5.75 3.14
CA VAL A 60 -12.08 -4.95 1.93
C VAL A 60 -12.67 -5.73 0.76
N VAL A 61 -13.52 -5.06 -0.02
CA VAL A 61 -14.12 -5.59 -1.25
C VAL A 61 -13.59 -4.81 -2.44
N LYS A 62 -12.74 -5.43 -3.24
CA LYS A 62 -12.25 -4.87 -4.51
C LYS A 62 -13.12 -5.35 -5.66
N THR A 63 -13.74 -4.42 -6.37
CA THR A 63 -14.70 -4.67 -7.44
C THR A 63 -14.08 -4.31 -8.78
N ARG A 64 -14.23 -5.18 -9.78
CA ARG A 64 -13.86 -4.93 -11.18
C ARG A 64 -14.96 -5.36 -12.12
N ARG A 65 -15.05 -4.71 -13.29
CA ARG A 65 -15.91 -5.16 -14.38
C ARG A 65 -15.23 -6.32 -15.11
N ILE A 66 -16.01 -7.36 -15.41
CA ILE A 66 -15.56 -8.47 -16.25
C ILE A 66 -15.68 -8.04 -17.72
N VAL A 67 -14.58 -8.15 -18.46
CA VAL A 67 -14.56 -7.80 -19.89
C VAL A 67 -15.11 -8.94 -20.75
N ASP A 68 -14.61 -10.15 -20.52
CA ASP A 68 -14.96 -11.39 -21.22
C ASP A 68 -14.68 -12.63 -20.33
N ASP A 69 -14.96 -13.82 -20.86
CA ASP A 69 -14.76 -15.08 -20.13
C ASP A 69 -13.27 -15.35 -19.84
N ASP A 70 -12.37 -14.96 -20.75
CA ASP A 70 -10.93 -15.12 -20.56
C ASP A 70 -10.41 -14.22 -19.43
N ASP A 71 -10.95 -13.01 -19.31
CA ASP A 71 -10.69 -12.08 -18.21
C ASP A 71 -11.15 -12.65 -16.87
N LEU A 72 -12.35 -13.26 -16.81
CA LEU A 72 -12.81 -13.93 -15.60
C LEU A 72 -11.90 -15.11 -15.21
N VAL A 73 -11.43 -15.91 -16.17
CA VAL A 73 -10.49 -17.00 -15.90
C VAL A 73 -9.18 -16.45 -15.32
N ARG A 74 -8.67 -15.35 -15.86
CA ARG A 74 -7.47 -14.66 -15.33
C ARG A 74 -7.69 -14.17 -13.90
N LEU A 75 -8.79 -13.45 -13.64
CA LEU A 75 -9.13 -12.92 -12.32
C LEU A 75 -9.23 -14.03 -11.25
N ARG A 76 -9.89 -15.14 -11.57
CA ARG A 76 -9.98 -16.31 -10.66
C ARG A 76 -8.63 -16.97 -10.42
N ARG A 77 -7.78 -17.06 -11.45
CA ARG A 77 -6.42 -17.59 -11.31
C ARG A 77 -5.57 -16.70 -10.40
N GLU A 78 -5.70 -15.38 -10.51
CA GLU A 78 -5.04 -14.40 -9.64
C GLU A 78 -5.53 -14.52 -8.19
N ALA A 79 -6.85 -14.53 -7.94
CA ALA A 79 -7.39 -14.77 -6.60
C ALA A 79 -6.90 -16.09 -6.00
N GLY A 80 -6.97 -17.18 -6.76
CA GLY A 80 -6.52 -18.49 -6.31
C GLY A 80 -5.02 -18.55 -6.00
N MET A 81 -4.20 -17.71 -6.64
CA MET A 81 -2.80 -17.53 -6.26
C MET A 81 -2.69 -16.83 -4.91
N LEU A 82 -3.36 -15.69 -4.74
CA LEU A 82 -3.27 -14.88 -3.52
C LEU A 82 -3.83 -15.61 -2.29
N MET A 83 -4.91 -16.37 -2.43
CA MET A 83 -5.50 -17.19 -1.36
C MET A 83 -4.58 -18.31 -0.87
N ARG A 84 -3.59 -18.71 -1.68
CA ARG A 84 -2.62 -19.76 -1.32
C ARG A 84 -1.37 -19.21 -0.64
N ILE A 85 -1.23 -17.89 -0.58
CA ILE A 85 -0.12 -17.25 0.14
C ILE A 85 -0.27 -17.60 1.62
N VAL A 86 0.80 -18.14 2.20
CA VAL A 86 0.84 -18.44 3.63
C VAL A 86 0.72 -17.13 4.42
N ALA A 87 -0.10 -17.13 5.48
CA ALA A 87 -0.35 -15.96 6.29
C ALA A 87 0.96 -15.29 6.77
N HIS A 88 1.01 -13.97 6.66
CA HIS A 88 2.16 -13.15 7.03
C HIS A 88 1.68 -11.88 7.73
N SER A 89 2.43 -11.39 8.72
CA SER A 89 2.02 -10.23 9.53
C SER A 89 1.91 -8.93 8.73
N GLY A 90 2.67 -8.82 7.64
CA GLY A 90 2.67 -7.69 6.71
C GLY A 90 1.76 -7.86 5.49
N LEU A 91 0.88 -8.86 5.45
CA LEU A 91 -0.07 -9.07 4.34
C LEU A 91 -1.51 -9.26 4.87
N PRO A 92 -2.54 -8.65 4.25
CA PRO A 92 -3.92 -9.07 4.48
C PRO A 92 -4.18 -10.43 3.83
N THR A 93 -5.03 -11.25 4.45
CA THR A 93 -5.45 -12.53 3.87
C THR A 93 -6.51 -12.28 2.80
N VAL A 94 -6.31 -12.78 1.59
CA VAL A 94 -7.41 -12.89 0.60
C VAL A 94 -8.29 -14.06 1.01
N ARG A 95 -9.55 -13.77 1.34
CA ARG A 95 -10.49 -14.73 1.96
C ARG A 95 -11.31 -15.49 0.92
N SER A 96 -11.82 -14.77 -0.07
CA SER A 96 -12.71 -15.31 -1.09
C SER A 96 -12.81 -14.38 -2.30
N ASP A 97 -13.35 -14.89 -3.38
CA ASP A 97 -13.80 -14.14 -4.54
C ASP A 97 -15.23 -14.54 -4.89
N LEU A 98 -15.94 -13.68 -5.62
CA LEU A 98 -17.24 -14.00 -6.18
C LEU A 98 -17.51 -13.23 -7.46
N VAL A 99 -18.51 -13.69 -8.20
CA VAL A 99 -19.03 -13.03 -9.40
C VAL A 99 -20.50 -12.74 -9.18
N ASP A 100 -20.91 -11.51 -9.47
CA ASP A 100 -22.31 -11.10 -9.52
C ASP A 100 -22.55 -10.28 -10.79
N GLY A 101 -23.37 -10.83 -11.70
CA GLY A 101 -23.59 -10.27 -13.03
C GLY A 101 -22.29 -10.11 -13.81
N THR A 102 -21.97 -8.87 -14.22
CA THR A 102 -20.76 -8.53 -14.98
C THR A 102 -19.63 -8.01 -14.09
N ARG A 103 -19.71 -8.25 -12.77
CA ARG A 103 -18.73 -7.77 -11.79
C ARG A 103 -18.07 -8.92 -11.08
N TYR A 104 -16.77 -8.76 -10.90
CA TYR A 104 -15.91 -9.63 -10.12
C TYR A 104 -15.53 -8.92 -8.82
N TYR A 105 -15.56 -9.65 -7.72
CA TYR A 105 -15.26 -9.12 -6.39
C TYR A 105 -14.20 -9.99 -5.72
N MET A 106 -13.17 -9.34 -5.19
CA MET A 106 -12.15 -9.97 -4.35
C MET A 106 -12.31 -9.45 -2.92
N ILE A 107 -12.33 -10.38 -1.96
CA ILE A 107 -12.56 -10.09 -0.54
C ILE A 107 -11.28 -10.41 0.22
N SER A 108 -10.77 -9.44 0.97
CA SER A 108 -9.61 -9.60 1.83
C SER A 108 -9.86 -9.03 3.22
N ASP A 109 -8.96 -9.33 4.16
CA ASP A 109 -8.92 -8.66 5.46
C ASP A 109 -8.89 -7.14 5.30
N HIS A 110 -9.65 -6.44 6.15
CA HIS A 110 -9.48 -5.01 6.36
C HIS A 110 -8.32 -4.74 7.33
N VAL A 111 -7.43 -3.83 6.95
CA VAL A 111 -6.30 -3.40 7.76
C VAL A 111 -6.59 -1.99 8.26
N ALA A 112 -6.90 -1.87 9.55
CA ALA A 112 -7.15 -0.58 10.18
C ALA A 112 -5.83 0.18 10.41
N GLY A 113 -5.71 1.37 9.85
CA GLY A 113 -4.52 2.21 9.97
C GLY A 113 -4.56 3.38 8.99
N ASN A 114 -3.41 4.04 8.82
CA ASN A 114 -3.24 5.08 7.81
C ASN A 114 -2.16 4.64 6.82
N ASP A 115 -2.34 4.96 5.55
CA ASP A 115 -1.30 4.72 4.55
C ASP A 115 -0.10 5.67 4.72
N LEU A 116 1.07 5.28 4.20
CA LEU A 116 2.29 6.07 4.35
C LEU A 116 2.23 7.43 3.65
N ARG A 117 1.42 7.61 2.58
CA ARG A 117 1.22 8.93 1.96
C ARG A 117 0.55 9.87 2.95
N THR A 118 -0.54 9.42 3.56
CA THR A 118 -1.29 10.17 4.56
C THR A 118 -0.43 10.53 5.77
N ILE A 119 0.40 9.60 6.25
CA ILE A 119 1.31 9.83 7.38
C ILE A 119 2.36 10.90 7.04
N VAL A 120 3.00 10.83 5.88
CA VAL A 120 4.01 11.83 5.47
C VAL A 120 3.37 13.20 5.21
N ASN A 121 2.17 13.24 4.62
CA ASN A 121 1.43 14.49 4.41
C ASN A 121 1.08 15.18 5.73
N ALA A 122 0.81 14.42 6.80
CA ALA A 122 0.56 14.95 8.13
C ALA A 122 1.83 15.54 8.80
N GLN A 123 3.02 15.27 8.26
CA GLN A 123 4.31 15.83 8.66
C GLN A 123 4.79 16.94 7.69
N ASP A 124 3.83 17.73 7.17
CA ASP A 124 4.08 18.79 6.19
C ASP A 124 4.86 18.34 4.94
N SER A 125 4.78 17.05 4.61
CA SER A 125 5.52 16.43 3.51
C SER A 125 7.05 16.58 3.61
N THR A 126 7.58 16.62 4.84
CA THR A 126 9.03 16.75 5.09
C THR A 126 9.75 15.41 5.28
N GLY A 127 9.01 14.30 5.24
CA GLY A 127 9.52 12.96 5.53
C GLY A 127 9.33 12.56 7.00
N LEU A 128 9.88 11.43 7.37
CA LEU A 128 9.85 10.82 8.70
C LEU A 128 11.26 10.71 9.26
N ASP A 129 11.39 10.56 10.58
CA ASP A 129 12.68 10.34 11.20
C ASP A 129 13.32 9.02 10.75
N LEU A 130 14.65 9.00 10.73
CA LEU A 130 15.42 7.87 10.19
C LEU A 130 15.10 6.54 10.90
N ALA A 131 14.92 6.55 12.23
CA ALA A 131 14.66 5.32 12.97
C ALA A 131 13.31 4.71 12.58
N THR A 132 12.27 5.55 12.45
CA THR A 132 10.96 5.14 11.93
C THR A 132 11.06 4.58 10.52
N VAL A 133 11.79 5.25 9.62
CA VAL A 133 11.96 4.77 8.24
C VAL A 133 12.65 3.40 8.21
N LEU A 134 13.75 3.22 8.95
CA LEU A 134 14.46 1.94 8.99
C LEU A 134 13.54 0.80 9.45
N GLY A 135 12.78 1.01 10.54
CA GLY A 135 11.84 0.02 11.07
C GLY A 135 10.70 -0.33 10.10
N LEU A 136 10.20 0.64 9.33
CA LEU A 136 9.21 0.40 8.28
C LEU A 136 9.80 -0.39 7.11
N ILE A 137 10.99 0.00 6.62
CA ILE A 137 11.66 -0.65 5.50
C ILE A 137 12.00 -2.10 5.83
N ASP A 138 12.38 -2.40 7.07
CA ASP A 138 12.60 -3.78 7.52
C ASP A 138 11.36 -4.66 7.42
N GLN A 139 10.21 -4.18 7.90
CA GLN A 139 8.96 -4.92 7.88
C GLN A 139 8.45 -5.15 6.44
N ILE A 140 8.56 -4.13 5.60
CA ILE A 140 8.17 -4.22 4.19
C ILE A 140 9.11 -5.18 3.45
N ALA A 141 10.43 -5.11 3.71
CA ALA A 141 11.41 -6.00 3.11
C ALA A 141 11.18 -7.47 3.46
N ASP A 142 10.90 -7.77 4.74
CA ASP A 142 10.54 -9.12 5.20
C ASP A 142 9.29 -9.64 4.46
N THR A 143 8.28 -8.80 4.32
CA THR A 143 7.05 -9.11 3.60
C THR A 143 7.30 -9.40 2.11
N LEU A 144 8.16 -8.62 1.45
CA LEU A 144 8.52 -8.84 0.04
C LEU A 144 9.29 -10.14 -0.14
N ASP A 145 10.28 -10.41 0.73
CA ASP A 145 11.03 -11.67 0.71
C ASP A 145 10.10 -12.89 0.91
N HIS A 146 9.06 -12.77 1.75
CA HIS A 146 8.03 -13.80 1.91
C HIS A 146 7.25 -14.08 0.61
N LEU A 147 6.85 -13.04 -0.12
CA LEU A 147 6.22 -13.20 -1.43
C LEU A 147 7.18 -13.83 -2.44
N HIS A 148 8.43 -13.36 -2.47
CA HIS A 148 9.47 -13.82 -3.41
C HIS A 148 9.89 -15.28 -3.15
N ALA A 149 9.67 -15.81 -1.95
CA ALA A 149 9.99 -17.19 -1.58
C ALA A 149 9.04 -18.24 -2.21
N HIS A 150 7.92 -17.82 -2.80
CA HIS A 150 7.01 -18.73 -3.49
C HIS A 150 7.64 -19.33 -4.76
N GLN A 151 7.12 -20.47 -5.22
CA GLN A 151 7.56 -21.10 -6.47
C GLN A 151 6.39 -21.29 -7.45
N PRO A 152 6.36 -20.56 -8.58
CA PRO A 152 7.24 -19.42 -8.92
C PRO A 152 7.05 -18.22 -7.97
N ALA A 153 8.07 -17.35 -7.91
CA ALA A 153 8.07 -16.17 -7.04
C ALA A 153 6.87 -15.28 -7.35
N ILE A 154 6.23 -14.72 -6.32
CA ILE A 154 5.16 -13.73 -6.47
C ILE A 154 5.79 -12.37 -6.28
N VAL A 155 5.66 -11.47 -7.25
CA VAL A 155 6.14 -10.09 -7.17
C VAL A 155 4.94 -9.19 -6.86
N HIS A 156 5.08 -8.25 -5.93
CA HIS A 156 4.00 -7.32 -5.56
C HIS A 156 3.72 -6.34 -6.71
N GLY A 157 4.76 -5.77 -7.30
CA GLY A 157 4.70 -4.98 -8.53
C GLY A 157 4.22 -3.53 -8.39
N ASP A 158 3.58 -3.17 -7.27
CA ASP A 158 3.09 -1.82 -7.00
C ASP A 158 3.34 -1.37 -5.55
N VAL A 159 4.58 -1.51 -5.07
CA VAL A 159 4.98 -1.00 -3.74
C VAL A 159 5.08 0.53 -3.81
N LYS A 160 4.22 1.22 -3.07
CA LYS A 160 4.14 2.69 -3.00
C LYS A 160 3.49 3.13 -1.68
N PRO A 161 3.58 4.42 -1.32
CA PRO A 161 3.10 4.89 -0.02
C PRO A 161 1.62 4.61 0.25
N GLU A 162 0.77 4.70 -0.79
CA GLU A 162 -0.67 4.45 -0.71
C GLU A 162 -1.01 2.96 -0.46
N ASN A 163 -0.07 2.06 -0.79
CA ASN A 163 -0.24 0.61 -0.67
C ASN A 163 0.45 0.04 0.59
N VAL A 164 0.90 0.87 1.52
CA VAL A 164 1.44 0.43 2.80
C VAL A 164 0.65 1.10 3.92
N ILE A 165 -0.14 0.31 4.65
CA ILE A 165 -0.89 0.78 5.81
C ILE A 165 -0.05 0.55 7.06
N VAL A 166 0.11 1.60 7.87
CA VAL A 166 0.67 1.50 9.22
C VAL A 166 -0.48 1.41 10.22
N THR A 167 -0.54 0.29 10.93
CA THR A 167 -1.56 0.03 11.94
C THR A 167 -1.28 0.78 13.24
N GLY A 168 -2.27 0.87 14.13
CA GLY A 168 -2.12 1.55 15.43
C GLY A 168 -1.05 0.96 16.35
N ASP A 169 -0.68 -0.30 16.15
CA ASP A 169 0.42 -0.99 16.83
C ASP A 169 1.78 -0.88 16.10
N GLY A 170 1.86 -0.07 15.03
CA GLY A 170 3.10 0.24 14.32
C GLY A 170 3.53 -0.81 13.29
N ARG A 171 2.65 -1.75 12.91
CA ARG A 171 2.96 -2.73 11.87
C ARG A 171 2.74 -2.12 10.49
N ALA A 172 3.70 -2.35 9.59
CA ALA A 172 3.56 -2.03 8.18
C ALA A 172 2.94 -3.21 7.42
N VAL A 173 1.81 -2.98 6.76
CA VAL A 173 1.07 -3.99 6.01
C VAL A 173 0.97 -3.56 4.54
N LEU A 174 1.51 -4.38 3.64
CA LEU A 174 1.37 -4.19 2.20
C LEU A 174 -0.04 -4.61 1.77
N VAL A 175 -0.77 -3.65 1.20
CA VAL A 175 -2.13 -3.82 0.69
C VAL A 175 -2.18 -3.62 -0.82
N ASP A 176 -3.29 -4.04 -1.42
CA ASP A 176 -3.57 -4.00 -2.86
C ASP A 176 -2.63 -4.84 -3.76
N PHE A 177 -3.00 -6.12 -3.91
CA PHE A 177 -2.37 -7.07 -4.82
C PHE A 177 -2.87 -6.97 -6.27
N GLY A 178 -3.51 -5.86 -6.66
CA GLY A 178 -4.06 -5.70 -8.02
C GLY A 178 -3.02 -5.79 -9.15
N ALA A 179 -1.74 -5.56 -8.83
CA ALA A 179 -0.60 -5.69 -9.74
C ALA A 179 0.27 -6.94 -9.45
N ALA A 180 -0.05 -7.69 -8.39
CA ALA A 180 0.77 -8.80 -7.94
C ALA A 180 0.60 -10.02 -8.84
N MET A 181 1.70 -10.72 -9.11
CA MET A 181 1.65 -11.90 -9.96
C MET A 181 2.87 -12.81 -9.84
N ARG A 182 2.77 -14.01 -10.41
CA ARG A 182 3.90 -14.94 -10.51
C ARG A 182 4.86 -14.49 -11.61
N VAL A 183 6.15 -14.60 -11.33
CA VAL A 183 7.18 -14.45 -12.36
C VAL A 183 6.89 -15.40 -13.52
N GLY A 184 6.84 -14.85 -14.73
CA GLY A 184 6.51 -15.57 -15.97
C GLY A 184 5.07 -15.43 -16.45
N ASP A 185 4.17 -14.82 -15.66
CA ASP A 185 2.85 -14.44 -16.16
C ASP A 185 2.94 -13.13 -17.00
N GLU A 186 2.24 -13.08 -18.13
CA GLU A 186 2.17 -11.90 -19.01
C GLU A 186 0.92 -11.07 -18.70
N ARG A 187 1.09 -9.78 -18.42
CA ARG A 187 0.00 -8.81 -18.23
C ARG A 187 0.50 -7.39 -18.52
N GLU A 188 -0.33 -6.60 -19.19
CA GLU A 188 -0.07 -5.17 -19.38
C GLU A 188 -0.16 -4.45 -18.02
N ARG A 189 0.84 -3.62 -17.70
CA ARG A 189 0.95 -2.93 -16.41
C ARG A 189 1.07 -1.43 -16.64
N LEU A 190 0.26 -0.68 -15.91
CA LEU A 190 0.47 0.74 -15.72
C LEU A 190 1.33 0.89 -14.46
N GLY A 191 2.63 1.08 -14.63
CA GLY A 191 3.50 1.39 -13.50
C GLY A 191 3.13 2.73 -12.86
N THR A 192 3.41 2.87 -11.57
CA THR A 192 3.25 4.12 -10.83
C THR A 192 4.51 4.98 -11.03
N PRO A 193 4.45 6.14 -11.71
CA PRO A 193 5.63 6.97 -11.96
C PRO A 193 6.38 7.33 -10.67
N GLY A 194 7.70 7.12 -10.69
CA GLY A 194 8.59 7.37 -9.56
C GLY A 194 8.74 6.22 -8.57
N PHE A 195 7.78 5.30 -8.50
CA PHE A 195 7.88 4.09 -7.66
C PHE A 195 8.15 2.83 -8.48
N SER A 196 7.57 2.69 -9.66
CA SER A 196 7.82 1.54 -10.52
C SER A 196 9.21 1.58 -11.17
N ALA A 197 9.83 0.40 -11.24
CA ALA A 197 11.14 0.21 -11.84
C ALA A 197 11.13 0.54 -13.35
N PRO A 198 12.25 1.01 -13.93
CA PRO A 198 12.31 1.39 -15.34
C PRO A 198 11.89 0.29 -16.31
N GLU A 199 12.29 -0.96 -16.04
CA GLU A 199 11.92 -2.12 -16.85
C GLU A 199 10.41 -2.42 -16.79
N VAL A 200 9.75 -2.14 -15.66
CA VAL A 200 8.29 -2.27 -15.53
C VAL A 200 7.58 -1.20 -16.36
N LEU A 201 8.09 0.03 -16.34
CA LEU A 201 7.58 1.13 -17.18
C LEU A 201 7.83 0.89 -18.67
N ALA A 202 8.87 0.13 -19.02
CA ALA A 202 9.17 -0.30 -20.38
C ALA A 202 8.34 -1.52 -20.84
N GLY A 203 7.50 -2.09 -19.96
CA GLY A 203 6.68 -3.26 -20.26
C GLY A 203 7.46 -4.58 -20.26
N GLU A 204 8.66 -4.61 -19.70
CA GLU A 204 9.47 -5.82 -19.59
C GLU A 204 8.92 -6.79 -18.53
N ALA A 205 9.49 -8.00 -18.46
CA ALA A 205 9.06 -9.03 -17.54
C ALA A 205 9.30 -8.63 -16.08
N LEU A 206 8.27 -8.79 -15.25
CA LEU A 206 8.33 -8.46 -13.83
C LEU A 206 9.21 -9.46 -13.08
N SER A 207 10.04 -8.96 -12.17
CA SER A 207 10.95 -9.75 -11.33
C SER A 207 11.01 -9.21 -9.91
N PRO A 208 11.48 -10.00 -8.92
CA PRO A 208 11.71 -9.53 -7.55
C PRO A 208 12.53 -8.22 -7.45
N ALA A 209 13.44 -7.99 -8.39
CA ALA A 209 14.25 -6.77 -8.45
C ALA A 209 13.41 -5.49 -8.65
N ALA A 210 12.21 -5.60 -9.22
CA ALA A 210 11.28 -4.47 -9.36
C ALA A 210 10.69 -4.02 -8.01
N ASP A 211 10.40 -4.97 -7.11
CA ASP A 211 9.96 -4.65 -5.76
C ASP A 211 11.10 -4.01 -4.94
N VAL A 212 12.35 -4.46 -5.14
CA VAL A 212 13.52 -3.84 -4.50
C VAL A 212 13.71 -2.38 -4.95
N TYR A 213 13.53 -2.10 -6.25
CA TYR A 213 13.53 -0.72 -6.74
C TYR A 213 12.44 0.10 -6.07
N SER A 214 11.21 -0.44 -6.02
CA SER A 214 10.06 0.24 -5.46
C SER A 214 10.22 0.52 -3.96
N LEU A 215 10.83 -0.42 -3.21
CA LEU A 215 11.22 -0.24 -1.82
C LEU A 215 12.27 0.87 -1.63
N ALA A 216 13.26 0.94 -2.53
CA ALA A 216 14.26 2.00 -2.51
C ALA A 216 13.67 3.38 -2.85
N ALA A 217 12.72 3.43 -3.79
CA ALA A 217 11.97 4.64 -4.11
C ALA A 217 11.09 5.09 -2.94
N LEU A 218 10.43 4.15 -2.28
CA LEU A 218 9.68 4.39 -1.05
C LEU A 218 10.59 4.93 0.06
N THR A 219 11.80 4.39 0.22
CA THR A 219 12.79 4.89 1.19
C THR A 219 13.11 6.37 0.97
N VAL A 220 13.35 6.80 -0.28
CA VAL A 220 13.55 8.22 -0.60
C VAL A 220 12.35 9.06 -0.19
N PHE A 221 11.15 8.61 -0.56
CA PHE A 221 9.93 9.33 -0.23
C PHE A 221 9.73 9.45 1.28
N LEU A 222 9.96 8.38 2.05
CA LEU A 222 9.79 8.41 3.49
C LEU A 222 10.83 9.31 4.18
N LEU A 223 12.06 9.39 3.68
CA LEU A 223 13.09 10.25 4.27
C LEU A 223 12.93 11.73 3.92
N THR A 224 12.24 12.06 2.82
CA THR A 224 12.30 13.42 2.25
C THR A 224 10.95 14.04 1.91
N GLY A 225 9.88 13.24 1.86
CA GLY A 225 8.59 13.60 1.27
C GLY A 225 8.61 13.77 -0.25
N ILE A 226 9.76 13.62 -0.91
CA ILE A 226 9.92 13.81 -2.36
C ILE A 226 9.77 12.48 -3.08
N ILE A 227 8.91 12.44 -4.10
CA ILE A 227 8.81 11.29 -5.01
C ILE A 227 10.05 11.28 -5.91
N PRO A 228 10.86 10.21 -5.92
CA PRO A 228 12.04 10.15 -6.77
C PRO A 228 11.64 10.16 -8.24
N LYS A 229 12.34 10.95 -9.04
CA LYS A 229 12.15 11.04 -10.49
C LYS A 229 13.40 10.54 -11.19
N LEU A 230 13.21 9.66 -12.16
CA LEU A 230 14.30 9.10 -12.94
C LEU A 230 15.05 10.21 -13.70
N GLY A 231 16.37 10.27 -13.55
CA GLY A 231 17.22 11.30 -14.15
C GLY A 231 17.15 12.68 -13.48
N ALA A 232 16.35 12.86 -12.41
CA ALA A 232 16.36 14.09 -11.63
C ALA A 232 17.58 14.20 -10.71
N ALA A 233 17.85 15.42 -10.26
CA ALA A 233 18.85 15.66 -9.24
C ALA A 233 18.53 14.87 -7.95
N TRP A 234 19.57 14.47 -7.24
CA TRP A 234 19.43 13.80 -5.95
C TRP A 234 18.82 14.75 -4.92
N PRO A 235 17.88 14.31 -4.06
CA PRO A 235 17.31 15.18 -3.05
C PRO A 235 18.38 15.76 -2.13
N ASP A 236 18.40 17.09 -1.96
CA ASP A 236 19.39 17.77 -1.12
C ASP A 236 19.41 17.24 0.32
N ALA A 237 18.24 16.86 0.85
CA ALA A 237 18.10 16.25 2.17
C ALA A 237 18.89 14.92 2.31
N LEU A 238 19.06 14.16 1.22
CA LEU A 238 19.86 12.93 1.21
C LEU A 238 21.34 13.18 0.86
N ALA A 239 21.71 14.41 0.51
CA ALA A 239 23.08 14.81 0.19
C ALA A 239 23.80 15.47 1.39
N GLN A 240 23.10 15.67 2.51
CA GLN A 240 23.57 16.44 3.65
C GLN A 240 23.26 15.72 4.98
N GLY A 241 23.96 16.15 6.04
CA GLY A 241 23.75 15.66 7.40
C GLY A 241 23.92 14.14 7.52
N ASP A 242 23.17 13.53 8.42
CA ASP A 242 23.26 12.10 8.73
C ASP A 242 22.71 11.19 7.62
N LEU A 243 22.01 11.73 6.61
CA LEU A 243 21.42 10.92 5.55
C LEU A 243 22.38 10.61 4.40
N VAL A 244 23.47 11.38 4.26
CA VAL A 244 24.47 11.19 3.18
C VAL A 244 25.07 9.79 3.17
N ARG A 245 25.21 9.15 4.34
CA ARG A 245 25.70 7.77 4.47
C ARG A 245 24.80 6.74 3.78
N LEU A 246 23.52 7.03 3.64
CA LEU A 246 22.54 6.15 3.02
C LEU A 246 22.56 6.24 1.49
N GLU A 247 23.09 7.33 0.93
CA GLU A 247 23.03 7.63 -0.51
C GLU A 247 23.48 6.45 -1.37
N ARG A 248 24.64 5.86 -1.03
CA ARG A 248 25.21 4.73 -1.78
C ARG A 248 24.26 3.53 -1.80
N VAL A 249 23.60 3.24 -0.68
CA VAL A 249 22.69 2.09 -0.56
C VAL A 249 21.40 2.35 -1.33
N VAL A 250 20.80 3.54 -1.13
CA VAL A 250 19.55 3.92 -1.80
C VAL A 250 19.74 3.97 -3.32
N ARG A 251 20.83 4.58 -3.82
CA ARG A 251 21.15 4.59 -5.26
C ARG A 251 21.33 3.21 -5.85
N ARG A 252 21.90 2.27 -5.10
CA ARG A 252 22.05 0.89 -5.56
C ARG A 252 20.69 0.22 -5.75
N GLY A 253 19.73 0.46 -4.86
CA GLY A 253 18.35 -0.01 -5.04
C GLY A 253 17.65 0.63 -6.24
N LEU A 254 17.95 1.90 -6.53
CA LEU A 254 17.39 2.67 -7.65
C LEU A 254 18.15 2.53 -8.99
N THR A 255 19.08 1.58 -9.09
CA THR A 255 19.87 1.38 -10.32
C THR A 255 18.99 0.89 -11.47
N TRP A 256 19.28 1.38 -12.69
CA TRP A 256 18.53 1.01 -13.88
C TRP A 256 18.59 -0.50 -14.15
N ASP A 257 19.79 -1.08 -14.18
CA ASP A 257 20.01 -2.52 -14.34
C ASP A 257 19.47 -3.29 -13.12
N PRO A 258 18.46 -4.18 -13.31
CA PRO A 258 17.94 -5.02 -12.23
C PRO A 258 19.00 -5.86 -11.54
N LEU A 259 20.04 -6.31 -12.25
CA LEU A 259 21.13 -7.13 -11.70
C LEU A 259 22.09 -6.33 -10.81
N GLY A 260 22.09 -4.99 -10.91
CA GLY A 260 22.87 -4.11 -10.05
C GLY A 260 22.27 -3.91 -8.66
N ARG A 261 20.98 -4.23 -8.50
CA ARG A 261 20.22 -4.05 -7.26
C ARG A 261 20.53 -5.16 -6.25
N PRO A 262 20.29 -4.94 -4.94
CA PRO A 262 20.35 -6.04 -3.96
C PRO A 262 19.45 -7.19 -4.37
N TRP A 263 19.90 -8.42 -4.12
CA TRP A 263 19.21 -9.62 -4.58
C TRP A 263 17.89 -9.85 -3.83
N ARG A 264 17.85 -9.45 -2.55
CA ARG A 264 16.68 -9.52 -1.66
C ARG A 264 16.30 -8.15 -1.14
N ALA A 265 15.02 -7.97 -0.84
CA ALA A 265 14.55 -6.77 -0.16
C ALA A 265 15.16 -6.69 1.25
N SER A 266 15.27 -7.83 1.95
CA SER A 266 15.93 -7.90 3.27
C SER A 266 17.41 -7.52 3.23
N GLU A 267 18.10 -7.80 2.12
CA GLU A 267 19.48 -7.38 1.92
C GLU A 267 19.58 -5.86 1.77
N TYR A 268 18.67 -5.24 1.02
CA TYR A 268 18.57 -3.79 0.91
C TYR A 268 18.35 -3.15 2.28
N ALA A 269 17.37 -3.62 3.04
CA ALA A 269 17.04 -3.10 4.37
C ALA A 269 18.21 -3.23 5.36
N ARG A 270 18.87 -4.40 5.41
CA ARG A 270 20.06 -4.61 6.25
C ARG A 270 21.18 -3.64 5.91
N ARG A 271 21.51 -3.47 4.63
CA ARG A 271 22.56 -2.54 4.19
C ARG A 271 22.22 -1.09 4.52
N LEU A 272 20.93 -0.73 4.47
CA LEU A 272 20.47 0.60 4.83
C LEU A 272 20.67 0.87 6.32
N ARG A 273 20.35 -0.10 7.18
CA ARG A 273 20.58 -0.03 8.63
C ARG A 273 22.07 0.04 8.96
N GLU A 274 22.89 -0.82 8.37
CA GLU A 274 24.34 -0.81 8.57
C GLU A 274 24.95 0.55 8.20
N ALA A 275 24.52 1.14 7.06
CA ALA A 275 24.96 2.47 6.66
C ALA A 275 24.51 3.55 7.66
N ALA A 276 23.33 3.41 8.28
CA ALA A 276 22.81 4.33 9.29
C ALA A 276 23.57 4.27 10.62
N GLU A 277 24.28 3.19 10.90
CA GLU A 277 25.04 3.00 12.14
C GLU A 277 26.52 3.38 11.99
N MET A 278 26.98 3.71 10.79
CA MET A 278 28.35 4.16 10.56
C MET A 278 28.55 5.59 11.12
N ASP A 279 29.56 5.75 11.97
CA ASP A 279 30.08 7.05 12.40
C ASP A 279 30.76 7.78 11.23
N VAL A 280 30.69 9.12 11.25
CA VAL A 280 31.30 10.03 10.26
C VAL A 280 32.78 10.29 10.57
#